data_AF-A0A7G1IMX7-F1
#
_entry.id   AF-A0A7G1IMX7-F1
#
_cell.length_a   1.000
_cell.length_b   1.000
_cell.length_c   1.000
_cell.angle_alpha   90.00
_cell.angle_beta   90.00
_cell.angle_gamma   90.00
#
_symmetry.space_group_name_H-M   'P 1'
#
loop_
_entity.id
_entity.type
_entity.pdbx_description
1 polymer ?
#
loop_
_entity_poly.entity_id
_entity_poly.type
_entity_poly.pdbx_seq_one_letter_code
_entity_poly.pdbx_strand_id
1 'polypeptide(L)'
;MLLGMRRFAPGSSTSLYVYARETVGYALVIDGRVHCPASGPGTIAGLPARSELLGGTGQLESTVSDEAVLVAARRLRILPAASATRTNGSSGAVTDLLRAARAGNQQASDLLAERARVLGESVALLRDLLNPDELVVGGQAFTEYPEGMEQVEKAFAACSVLPPRDIRVTAFGNRVQEAGAGIVSLGGLYADPLGAMRRAGALDTRLPDTEPGPSPSAAYARAWAWLRNACCKDDSVRHSDSPRLGGDVDPRRVALLAVHTSPLAQPGTGDAGGMNVYVLQSALHLARRGIEVEIFTRATASTDPPVVQVAPGVLVRNVVAGPFEGLDKYDLPTQLCAFAAGVLRAEAAHEPGYYDIVHSHYWLSGQVGWLARDRWAVPLVHTAHTLAVVKNAALAAGDAPEPPLRMVGEQQVVDEADRLIVNTEDEAQQLISIHHADPARVDVVHPGVDLDVFSPGDRRAARAALGLPLDGQVVAFVGRIQPLKAPDIVLRAVAKLQECASSSPAGRRAVDWPRRRDWRSWPANSVSRSE
;
A
#
# COMPACT_ATOMS: atom_id res chain seq x y z
N MET A 1 -14.75 -3.06 -17.85
CA MET A 1 -16.05 -3.62 -17.40
C MET A 1 -16.79 -2.71 -16.42
N LEU A 2 -16.13 -2.04 -15.46
CA LEU A 2 -16.76 -1.20 -14.42
C LEU A 2 -17.77 -0.12 -14.92
N LEU A 3 -17.68 0.31 -16.18
CA LEU A 3 -18.56 1.34 -16.76
C LEU A 3 -19.62 0.80 -17.73
N GLY A 4 -19.70 -0.52 -17.94
CA GLY A 4 -20.65 -1.12 -18.89
C GLY A 4 -20.42 -0.78 -20.36
N MET A 5 -19.26 -0.21 -20.71
CA MET A 5 -18.95 0.22 -22.08
C MET A 5 -18.37 -0.93 -22.92
N ARG A 6 -18.87 -1.08 -24.16
CA ARG A 6 -18.32 -1.99 -25.18
C ARG A 6 -17.02 -1.47 -25.81
N ARG A 7 -16.71 -0.18 -25.68
CA ARG A 7 -15.46 0.47 -26.14
C ARG A 7 -15.26 1.74 -25.32
N PHE A 8 -14.09 1.94 -24.71
CA PHE A 8 -13.66 3.31 -24.39
C PHE A 8 -13.64 4.08 -25.71
N ALA A 9 -14.18 5.30 -25.74
CA ALA A 9 -13.87 6.17 -26.86
C ALA A 9 -12.33 6.30 -26.90
N PRO A 10 -11.68 6.09 -28.05
CA PRO A 10 -10.23 6.22 -28.15
C PRO A 10 -9.89 7.70 -27.92
N GLY A 11 -9.72 8.10 -26.66
CA GLY A 11 -9.47 9.50 -26.29
C GLY A 11 -9.80 9.92 -24.85
N SER A 12 -10.60 9.19 -24.06
CA SER A 12 -10.79 9.57 -22.65
C SER A 12 -9.65 9.04 -21.78
N SER A 13 -8.78 9.95 -21.35
CA SER A 13 -7.64 9.63 -20.48
C SER A 13 -8.08 9.45 -19.02
N THR A 14 -9.17 10.11 -18.60
CA THR A 14 -9.64 10.08 -17.20
C THR A 14 -11.15 9.98 -17.06
N SER A 15 -11.64 9.13 -16.15
CA SER A 15 -13.08 9.07 -15.81
C SER A 15 -13.31 9.00 -14.31
N LEU A 16 -14.28 9.75 -13.79
CA LEU A 16 -14.71 9.70 -12.41
C LEU A 16 -16.03 8.94 -12.30
N TYR A 17 -16.07 7.93 -11.44
CA TYR A 17 -17.27 7.20 -11.08
C TYR A 17 -17.67 7.53 -9.64
N VAL A 18 -18.89 8.02 -9.40
CA VAL A 18 -19.41 8.29 -8.05
C VAL A 18 -20.52 7.30 -7.73
N TYR A 19 -20.43 6.66 -6.57
CA TYR A 19 -21.39 5.68 -6.08
C TYR A 19 -22.12 6.19 -4.85
N ALA A 20 -23.44 5.99 -4.79
CA ALA A 20 -24.23 6.24 -3.59
C ALA A 20 -25.38 5.23 -3.39
N ARG A 21 -25.46 4.67 -2.18
CA ARG A 21 -26.58 3.87 -1.65
C ARG A 21 -26.65 3.99 -0.12
N GLU A 22 -26.28 2.92 0.59
CA GLU A 22 -26.07 2.90 2.04
C GLU A 22 -24.72 3.55 2.38
N THR A 23 -23.72 3.27 1.54
CA THR A 23 -22.42 3.93 1.57
C THR A 23 -22.26 4.84 0.37
N VAL A 24 -21.36 5.81 0.49
CA VAL A 24 -20.93 6.67 -0.62
C VAL A 24 -19.45 6.49 -0.91
N GLY A 25 -19.11 6.48 -2.19
CA GLY A 25 -17.74 6.25 -2.64
C GLY A 25 -17.49 6.82 -4.01
N TYR A 26 -16.23 6.79 -4.43
CA TYR A 26 -15.86 7.16 -5.78
C TYR A 26 -14.73 6.27 -6.28
N ALA A 27 -14.55 6.23 -7.59
CA ALA A 27 -13.41 5.64 -8.25
C ALA A 27 -12.94 6.59 -9.36
N LEU A 28 -11.66 6.94 -9.35
CA LEU A 28 -11.03 7.63 -10.46
C LEU A 28 -10.40 6.57 -11.37
N VAL A 29 -10.55 6.69 -12.67
CA VAL A 29 -9.94 5.82 -13.68
C VAL A 29 -9.01 6.69 -14.52
N ILE A 30 -7.77 6.25 -14.70
CA ILE A 30 -6.76 6.92 -15.52
C ILE A 30 -6.23 5.88 -16.51
N ASP A 31 -6.26 6.19 -17.80
CA ASP A 31 -5.83 5.30 -18.90
C ASP A 31 -6.46 3.91 -18.83
N GLY A 32 -7.77 3.87 -18.52
CA GLY A 32 -8.55 2.63 -18.40
C GLY A 32 -8.27 1.81 -17.14
N ARG A 33 -7.44 2.30 -16.21
CA ARG A 33 -7.14 1.64 -14.92
C ARG A 33 -7.74 2.41 -13.76
N VAL A 34 -8.39 1.72 -12.82
CA VAL A 34 -8.87 2.35 -11.59
C VAL A 34 -7.66 2.78 -10.75
N HIS A 35 -7.60 4.05 -10.40
CA HIS A 35 -6.64 4.60 -9.49
C HIS A 35 -6.98 4.16 -8.06
N CYS A 36 -6.18 3.24 -7.53
CA CYS A 36 -6.26 2.79 -6.15
C CYS A 36 -4.99 3.25 -5.42
N PRO A 37 -5.07 4.28 -4.55
CA PRO A 37 -3.96 4.65 -3.70
C PRO A 37 -3.51 3.49 -2.81
N ALA A 38 -2.23 3.48 -2.41
CA ALA A 38 -1.67 2.43 -1.58
C ALA A 38 -2.32 2.33 -0.18
N SER A 39 -2.94 3.41 0.31
CA SER A 39 -3.71 3.43 1.56
C SER A 39 -5.15 2.89 1.40
N GLY A 40 -5.45 2.25 0.26
CA GLY A 40 -6.80 1.84 -0.10
C GLY A 40 -7.55 2.91 -0.91
N PRO A 41 -8.78 2.57 -1.36
CA PRO A 41 -9.60 3.51 -2.12
C PRO A 41 -9.93 4.73 -1.26
N GLY A 42 -9.83 5.92 -1.86
CA GLY A 42 -10.26 7.14 -1.19
C GLY A 42 -11.75 7.07 -0.83
N THR A 43 -12.15 7.81 0.19
CA THR A 43 -13.57 7.94 0.58
C THR A 43 -14.04 9.38 0.42
N ILE A 44 -15.31 9.53 0.05
CA ILE A 44 -16.04 10.80 0.03
C ILE A 44 -17.08 10.88 1.15
N ALA A 45 -17.16 9.85 2.00
CA ALA A 45 -18.13 9.77 3.09
C ALA A 45 -18.08 10.99 4.01
N GLY A 46 -16.87 11.50 4.27
CA GLY A 46 -16.62 12.66 5.14
C GLY A 46 -16.76 14.03 4.49
N LEU A 47 -17.16 14.12 3.21
CA LEU A 47 -17.36 15.43 2.58
C LEU A 47 -18.43 16.24 3.34
N PRO A 48 -18.23 17.54 3.56
CA PRO A 48 -19.25 18.37 4.20
C PRO A 48 -20.54 18.37 3.38
N ALA A 49 -21.65 18.01 4.02
CA ALA A 49 -22.98 18.06 3.43
C ALA A 49 -23.89 18.93 4.29
N ARG A 50 -24.76 19.71 3.63
CA ARG A 50 -25.77 20.53 4.31
C ARG A 50 -27.14 20.22 3.73
N SER A 51 -28.06 19.83 4.60
CA SER A 51 -29.46 19.60 4.25
C SER A 51 -30.37 19.95 5.41
N GLU A 52 -31.45 20.69 5.14
CA GLU A 52 -32.43 21.01 6.17
C GLU A 52 -33.31 19.79 6.50
N LEU A 53 -33.64 18.97 5.49
CA LEU A 53 -34.50 17.79 5.68
C LEU A 53 -33.71 16.54 6.14
N LEU A 54 -32.42 16.44 5.84
CA LEU A 54 -31.59 15.26 6.12
C LEU A 54 -30.60 15.44 7.30
N GLY A 55 -30.87 16.39 8.21
CA GLY A 55 -30.18 16.42 9.51
C GLY A 55 -29.20 17.58 9.74
N GLY A 56 -29.28 18.66 8.96
CA GLY A 56 -28.51 19.88 9.14
C GLY A 56 -27.16 19.85 8.43
N THR A 57 -26.10 20.25 9.13
CA THR A 57 -24.71 20.16 8.65
C THR A 57 -24.06 18.89 9.17
N GLY A 58 -23.53 18.06 8.28
CA GLY A 58 -22.94 16.78 8.62
C GLY A 58 -21.97 16.27 7.56
N GLN A 59 -21.69 14.97 7.61
CA GLN A 59 -20.89 14.28 6.59
C GLN A 59 -21.80 13.74 5.49
N LEU A 60 -21.29 13.64 4.27
CA LEU A 60 -22.04 13.22 3.09
C LEU A 60 -22.75 11.87 3.31
N GLU A 61 -22.03 10.83 3.75
CA GLU A 61 -22.62 9.51 3.95
C GLU A 61 -23.79 9.55 4.95
N SER A 62 -23.57 10.18 6.11
CA SER A 62 -24.59 10.33 7.15
C SER A 62 -25.80 11.18 6.73
N THR A 63 -25.73 11.85 5.58
CA THR A 63 -26.79 12.71 5.04
C THR A 63 -27.57 12.00 3.92
N VAL A 64 -26.88 11.31 3.01
CA VAL A 64 -27.47 10.78 1.77
C VAL A 64 -27.60 9.25 1.76
N SER A 65 -27.21 8.55 2.84
CA SER A 65 -27.42 7.11 2.94
C SER A 65 -28.89 6.73 2.97
N ASP A 66 -29.21 5.50 2.59
CA ASP A 66 -30.57 4.97 2.70
C ASP A 66 -31.08 5.07 4.14
N GLU A 67 -30.28 4.71 5.15
CA GLU A 67 -30.68 4.84 6.56
C GLU A 67 -30.95 6.30 6.96
N ALA A 68 -30.13 7.26 6.54
CA ALA A 68 -30.34 8.68 6.85
C ALA A 68 -31.68 9.19 6.29
N VAL A 69 -31.97 8.84 5.03
CA VAL A 69 -33.22 9.19 4.36
C VAL A 69 -34.40 8.51 5.03
N LEU A 70 -34.27 7.25 5.46
CA LEU A 70 -35.33 6.53 6.18
C LEU A 70 -35.60 7.10 7.56
N VAL A 71 -34.56 7.50 8.30
CA VAL A 71 -34.71 8.20 9.59
C VAL A 71 -35.46 9.51 9.39
N ALA A 72 -35.11 10.30 8.37
CA ALA A 72 -35.82 11.52 8.03
C ALA A 72 -37.27 11.25 7.61
N ALA A 73 -37.53 10.23 6.79
CA ALA A 73 -38.87 9.85 6.36
C ALA A 73 -39.78 9.42 7.52
N ARG A 74 -39.24 8.69 8.50
CA ARG A 74 -39.96 8.31 9.72
C ARG A 74 -40.22 9.53 10.61
N ARG A 75 -39.25 10.43 10.76
CA ARG A 75 -39.41 11.70 11.51
C ARG A 75 -40.52 12.56 10.91
N LEU A 76 -40.60 12.61 9.58
CA LEU A 76 -41.65 13.32 8.83
C LEU A 76 -42.97 12.55 8.75
N ARG A 77 -43.06 11.35 9.35
CA ARG A 77 -44.24 10.48 9.35
C ARG A 77 -44.71 10.05 7.94
N ILE A 78 -43.79 10.04 6.97
CA ILE A 78 -44.03 9.51 5.62
C ILE A 78 -44.09 7.99 5.67
N LEU A 79 -43.17 7.38 6.43
CA LEU A 79 -43.13 5.95 6.70
C LEU A 79 -43.51 5.66 8.17
N PRO A 80 -44.15 4.52 8.46
CA PRO A 80 -44.45 4.12 9.82
C PRO A 80 -43.17 3.91 10.65
N ALA A 81 -43.28 4.06 11.97
CA ALA A 81 -42.18 3.74 12.88
C ALA A 81 -41.73 2.28 12.73
N ALA A 82 -40.42 2.04 12.86
CA ALA A 82 -39.85 0.70 12.72
C ALA A 82 -40.52 -0.27 13.72
N SER A 83 -41.05 -1.38 13.20
CA SER A 83 -41.61 -2.44 14.03
C SER A 83 -40.51 -3.45 14.33
N ALA A 84 -40.26 -3.72 15.62
CA ALA A 84 -39.22 -4.67 16.08
C ALA A 84 -39.41 -6.12 15.56
N THR A 85 -40.55 -6.43 14.92
CA THR A 85 -40.95 -7.76 14.47
C THR A 85 -40.95 -7.96 12.94
N ARG A 86 -40.58 -6.96 12.13
CA ARG A 86 -40.46 -7.13 10.66
C ARG A 86 -39.00 -7.04 10.20
N THR A 87 -38.43 -8.18 9.82
CA THR A 87 -37.12 -8.36 9.16
C THR A 87 -37.11 -7.96 7.69
N ASN A 88 -37.96 -7.02 7.26
CA ASN A 88 -37.79 -6.41 5.94
C ASN A 88 -36.64 -5.39 6.07
N GLY A 89 -35.47 -5.75 5.55
CA GLY A 89 -34.28 -4.89 5.58
C GLY A 89 -34.52 -3.49 4.99
N SER A 90 -33.57 -2.57 5.24
CA SER A 90 -33.59 -1.17 4.79
C SER A 90 -34.06 -0.98 3.34
N SER A 91 -33.70 -1.89 2.44
CA SER A 91 -34.10 -1.90 1.03
C SER A 91 -35.63 -1.88 0.78
N GLY A 92 -36.41 -2.57 1.62
CA GLY A 92 -37.88 -2.58 1.48
C GLY A 92 -38.51 -1.25 1.85
N ALA A 93 -37.96 -0.60 2.88
CA ALA A 93 -38.45 0.70 3.36
C ALA A 93 -38.13 1.84 2.38
N VAL A 94 -36.97 1.80 1.70
CA VAL A 94 -36.65 2.79 0.65
C VAL A 94 -37.63 2.65 -0.51
N THR A 95 -37.92 1.41 -0.93
CA THR A 95 -38.91 1.15 -2.00
C THR A 95 -40.29 1.72 -1.65
N ASP A 96 -40.71 1.62 -0.40
CA ASP A 96 -41.98 2.20 0.08
C ASP A 96 -41.96 3.73 0.03
N LEU A 97 -40.84 4.38 0.37
CA LEU A 97 -40.66 5.83 0.23
C LEU A 97 -40.76 6.27 -1.24
N LEU A 98 -40.07 5.56 -2.14
CA LEU A 98 -40.13 5.84 -3.58
C LEU A 98 -41.57 5.68 -4.11
N ARG A 99 -42.29 4.65 -3.65
CA ARG A 99 -43.70 4.43 -4.01
C ARG A 99 -44.58 5.57 -3.51
N ALA A 100 -44.36 6.06 -2.29
CA ALA A 100 -45.09 7.20 -1.74
C ALA A 100 -44.88 8.47 -2.58
N ALA A 101 -43.63 8.76 -2.98
CA ALA A 101 -43.32 9.89 -3.85
C ALA A 101 -44.04 9.77 -5.21
N ARG A 102 -43.95 8.60 -5.87
CA ARG A 102 -44.65 8.34 -7.15
C ARG A 102 -46.18 8.37 -7.04
N ALA A 103 -46.73 8.11 -5.85
CA ALA A 103 -48.16 8.25 -5.57
C ALA A 103 -48.59 9.70 -5.30
N GLY A 104 -47.68 10.67 -5.41
CA GLY A 104 -47.96 12.10 -5.24
C GLY A 104 -47.79 12.62 -3.81
N ASN A 105 -47.12 11.87 -2.91
CA ASN A 105 -46.78 12.42 -1.60
C ASN A 105 -45.69 13.50 -1.76
N GLN A 106 -46.07 14.75 -1.53
CA GLN A 106 -45.16 15.90 -1.70
C GLN A 106 -43.96 15.83 -0.75
N GLN A 107 -44.16 15.47 0.52
CA GLN A 107 -43.06 15.39 1.49
C GLN A 107 -42.05 14.29 1.14
N ALA A 108 -42.53 13.17 0.58
CA ALA A 108 -41.65 12.11 0.08
C ALA A 108 -40.83 12.58 -1.14
N SER A 109 -41.48 13.31 -2.05
CA SER A 109 -40.83 13.88 -3.23
C SER A 109 -39.79 14.94 -2.85
N ASP A 110 -40.12 15.82 -1.91
CA ASP A 110 -39.21 16.86 -1.40
C ASP A 110 -37.98 16.25 -0.70
N LEU A 111 -38.18 15.17 0.06
CA LEU A 111 -37.09 14.48 0.74
C LEU A 111 -36.12 13.81 -0.26
N LEU A 112 -36.64 13.18 -1.31
CA LEU A 112 -35.82 12.57 -2.37
C LEU A 112 -35.14 13.64 -3.24
N ALA A 113 -35.82 14.75 -3.52
CA ALA A 113 -35.24 15.89 -4.23
C ALA A 113 -34.11 16.53 -3.42
N GLU A 114 -34.25 16.59 -2.10
CA GLU A 114 -33.19 17.10 -1.22
C GLU A 114 -31.98 16.16 -1.19
N ARG A 115 -32.19 14.84 -1.15
CA ARG A 115 -31.10 13.85 -1.32
C ARG A 115 -30.38 14.06 -2.65
N ALA A 116 -31.15 14.21 -3.73
CA ALA A 116 -30.62 14.44 -5.08
C ALA A 116 -29.81 15.76 -5.17
N ARG A 117 -30.28 16.83 -4.54
CA ARG A 117 -29.55 18.11 -4.45
C ARG A 117 -28.18 17.92 -3.81
N VAL A 118 -28.11 17.33 -2.61
CA VAL A 118 -26.84 17.12 -1.88
C VAL A 118 -25.87 16.25 -2.68
N LEU A 119 -26.37 15.21 -3.35
CA LEU A 119 -25.56 14.37 -4.24
C LEU A 119 -25.02 15.17 -5.44
N GLY A 120 -25.84 15.98 -6.09
CA GLY A 120 -25.42 16.85 -7.20
C GLY A 120 -24.33 17.85 -6.81
N GLU A 121 -24.46 18.48 -5.63
CA GLU A 121 -23.45 19.40 -5.09
C GLU A 121 -22.11 18.69 -4.82
N SER A 122 -22.18 17.49 -4.24
CA SER A 122 -20.99 16.68 -3.94
C SER A 122 -20.30 16.20 -5.22
N VAL A 123 -21.07 15.80 -6.23
CA VAL A 123 -20.57 15.42 -7.54
C VAL A 123 -19.92 16.61 -8.25
N ALA A 124 -20.48 17.83 -8.13
CA ALA A 124 -19.87 19.05 -8.67
C ALA A 124 -18.53 19.36 -8.01
N LEU A 125 -18.45 19.26 -6.67
CA LEU A 125 -17.20 19.47 -5.94
C LEU A 125 -16.10 18.50 -6.39
N LEU A 126 -16.43 17.21 -6.53
CA LEU A 126 -15.47 16.20 -6.98
C LEU A 126 -15.05 16.42 -8.43
N ARG A 127 -15.99 16.80 -9.30
CA ARG A 127 -15.71 17.16 -10.68
C ARG A 127 -14.78 18.36 -10.77
N ASP A 128 -14.99 19.40 -9.95
CA ASP A 128 -14.16 20.60 -9.96
C ASP A 128 -12.75 20.33 -9.41
N LEU A 129 -12.64 19.45 -8.42
CA LEU A 129 -11.37 19.04 -7.83
C LEU A 129 -10.53 18.16 -8.77
N LEU A 130 -11.16 17.18 -9.43
CA LEU A 130 -10.46 16.15 -10.20
C LEU A 130 -10.45 16.40 -11.71
N ASN A 131 -11.34 17.25 -12.21
CA ASN A 131 -11.54 17.63 -13.61
C ASN A 131 -11.40 16.46 -14.62
N PRO A 132 -12.22 15.41 -14.50
CA PRO A 132 -12.15 14.24 -15.37
C PRO A 132 -12.68 14.51 -16.79
N ASP A 133 -12.26 13.68 -17.77
CA ASP A 133 -12.83 13.71 -19.13
C ASP A 133 -14.27 13.17 -19.14
N GLU A 134 -14.54 12.14 -18.33
CA GLU A 134 -15.86 11.51 -18.21
C GLU A 134 -16.35 11.48 -16.76
N LEU A 135 -17.64 11.75 -16.54
CA LEU A 135 -18.29 11.68 -15.23
C LEU A 135 -19.45 10.68 -15.26
N VAL A 136 -19.38 9.69 -14.40
CA VAL A 136 -20.37 8.61 -14.30
C VAL A 136 -20.89 8.50 -12.87
N VAL A 137 -22.18 8.34 -12.69
CA VAL A 137 -22.83 8.09 -11.39
C VAL A 137 -23.50 6.73 -11.36
N GLY A 138 -23.56 6.11 -10.18
CA GLY A 138 -24.20 4.82 -10.01
C GLY A 138 -24.55 4.49 -8.57
N GLY A 139 -25.29 3.39 -8.39
CA GLY A 139 -25.90 3.06 -7.11
C GLY A 139 -27.35 3.57 -7.03
N GLN A 140 -28.12 2.91 -6.19
CA GLN A 140 -29.58 3.03 -6.13
C GLN A 140 -30.05 4.45 -5.80
N ALA A 141 -29.22 5.26 -5.13
CA ALA A 141 -29.53 6.67 -4.89
C ALA A 141 -29.70 7.48 -6.18
N PHE A 142 -29.06 7.06 -7.28
CA PHE A 142 -29.21 7.65 -8.61
C PHE A 142 -30.13 6.83 -9.52
N THR A 143 -30.15 5.50 -9.37
CA THR A 143 -30.76 4.60 -10.37
C THR A 143 -32.17 4.11 -10.03
N GLU A 144 -32.59 4.06 -8.75
CA GLU A 144 -33.93 3.58 -8.38
C GLU A 144 -35.03 4.65 -8.56
N TYR A 145 -34.62 5.92 -8.56
CA TYR A 145 -35.50 7.07 -8.78
C TYR A 145 -34.95 8.00 -9.87
N PRO A 146 -35.03 7.59 -11.16
CA PRO A 146 -34.53 8.39 -12.29
C PRO A 146 -35.13 9.80 -12.34
N GLU A 147 -36.35 9.99 -11.83
CA GLU A 147 -37.02 11.28 -11.74
C GLU A 147 -36.22 12.30 -10.91
N GLY A 148 -35.37 11.85 -9.98
CA GLY A 148 -34.50 12.71 -9.19
C GLY A 148 -33.23 13.16 -9.90
N MET A 149 -32.89 12.59 -11.07
CA MET A 149 -31.66 12.97 -11.79
C MET A 149 -31.70 14.41 -12.30
N GLU A 150 -32.88 14.95 -12.64
CA GLU A 150 -33.03 16.35 -13.02
C GLU A 150 -32.55 17.30 -11.90
N GLN A 151 -32.82 16.93 -10.64
CA GLN A 151 -32.40 17.69 -9.46
C GLN A 151 -30.90 17.52 -9.18
N VAL A 152 -30.34 16.32 -9.42
CA VAL A 152 -28.89 16.08 -9.36
C VAL A 152 -28.18 16.98 -10.38
N GLU A 153 -28.63 16.98 -11.63
CA GLU A 153 -28.05 17.77 -12.73
C GLU A 153 -28.19 19.27 -12.48
N LYS A 154 -29.36 19.72 -12.00
CA LYS A 154 -29.59 21.12 -11.65
C LYS A 154 -28.67 21.60 -10.54
N ALA A 155 -28.52 20.81 -9.47
CA ALA A 155 -27.62 21.13 -8.37
C ALA A 155 -26.15 21.09 -8.81
N PHE A 156 -25.79 20.10 -9.62
CA PHE A 156 -24.45 19.99 -10.21
C PHE A 156 -24.09 21.23 -11.03
N ALA A 157 -24.97 21.64 -11.94
CA ALA A 157 -24.75 22.80 -12.81
C ALA A 157 -24.72 24.12 -12.03
N ALA A 158 -25.48 24.23 -10.92
CA ALA A 158 -25.48 25.42 -10.08
C ALA A 158 -24.22 25.57 -9.22
N CYS A 159 -23.56 24.45 -8.86
CA CYS A 159 -22.41 24.45 -7.96
C CYS A 159 -21.05 24.36 -8.67
N SER A 160 -20.99 23.76 -9.86
CA SER A 160 -19.71 23.61 -10.57
C SER A 160 -19.24 24.95 -11.15
N VAL A 161 -17.96 25.29 -10.94
CA VAL A 161 -17.33 26.52 -11.48
C VAL A 161 -16.68 26.33 -12.84
N LEU A 162 -16.65 25.09 -13.32
CA LEU A 162 -16.04 24.70 -14.58
C LEU A 162 -17.11 24.59 -15.69
N PRO A 163 -16.74 24.62 -16.99
CA PRO A 163 -17.70 24.54 -18.10
C PRO A 163 -18.64 23.33 -18.01
N PRO A 164 -19.86 23.38 -18.59
CA PRO A 164 -20.83 22.29 -18.49
C PRO A 164 -20.25 20.93 -18.91
N ARG A 165 -20.59 19.89 -18.15
CA ARG A 165 -20.20 18.50 -18.40
C ARG A 165 -21.39 17.58 -18.12
N ASP A 166 -21.63 16.65 -19.02
CA ASP A 166 -22.73 15.70 -18.87
C ASP A 166 -22.42 14.66 -17.79
N ILE A 167 -23.42 14.39 -16.93
CA ILE A 167 -23.40 13.27 -16.00
C ILE A 167 -24.00 12.05 -16.71
N ARG A 168 -23.25 10.94 -16.77
CA ARG A 168 -23.78 9.68 -17.29
C ARG A 168 -24.19 8.76 -16.15
N VAL A 169 -25.38 8.18 -16.23
CA VAL A 169 -25.78 7.10 -15.31
C VAL A 169 -25.20 5.78 -15.80
N THR A 170 -24.70 4.97 -14.87
CA THR A 170 -24.13 3.65 -15.16
C THR A 170 -25.09 2.74 -15.92
N ALA A 171 -24.58 2.03 -16.94
CA ALA A 171 -25.37 1.08 -17.73
C ALA A 171 -25.80 -0.18 -16.95
N PHE A 172 -25.21 -0.42 -15.77
CA PHE A 172 -25.59 -1.54 -14.91
C PHE A 172 -26.89 -1.28 -14.12
N GLY A 173 -27.38 -0.04 -14.07
CA GLY A 173 -28.59 0.33 -13.33
C GLY A 173 -28.54 -0.12 -11.86
N ASN A 174 -29.62 -0.71 -11.36
CA ASN A 174 -29.70 -1.22 -9.97
C ASN A 174 -28.85 -2.47 -9.72
N ARG A 175 -28.24 -3.06 -10.76
CA ARG A 175 -27.42 -4.28 -10.66
C ARG A 175 -25.93 -4.00 -10.50
N VAL A 176 -25.54 -2.76 -10.21
CA VAL A 176 -24.13 -2.38 -9.99
C VAL A 176 -23.48 -3.26 -8.92
N GLN A 177 -24.18 -3.56 -7.82
CA GLN A 177 -23.63 -4.40 -6.76
C GLN A 177 -23.56 -5.88 -7.16
N GLU A 178 -24.53 -6.38 -7.93
CA GLU A 178 -24.47 -7.74 -8.49
C GLU A 178 -23.31 -7.87 -9.49
N ALA A 179 -23.14 -6.88 -10.36
CA ALA A 179 -22.04 -6.81 -11.31
C ALA A 179 -20.70 -6.66 -10.59
N GLY A 180 -20.63 -5.83 -9.55
CA GLY A 180 -19.44 -5.67 -8.69
C GLY A 180 -19.08 -6.98 -7.96
N ALA A 181 -20.05 -7.63 -7.33
CA ALA A 181 -19.87 -8.93 -6.68
C ALA A 181 -19.47 -10.01 -7.68
N GLY A 182 -20.04 -9.99 -8.88
CA GLY A 182 -19.68 -10.86 -10.00
C GLY A 182 -18.26 -10.62 -10.47
N ILE A 183 -17.83 -9.36 -10.62
CA ILE A 183 -16.45 -9.01 -10.99
C ILE A 183 -15.47 -9.45 -9.90
N VAL A 184 -15.78 -9.24 -8.62
CA VAL A 184 -14.92 -9.69 -7.51
C VAL A 184 -14.83 -11.22 -7.48
N SER A 185 -15.97 -11.92 -7.61
CA SER A 185 -16.03 -13.38 -7.62
C SER A 185 -15.31 -13.98 -8.83
N LEU A 186 -15.50 -13.39 -10.02
CA LEU A 186 -14.80 -13.76 -11.24
C LEU A 186 -13.35 -13.30 -11.23
N GLY A 187 -12.99 -12.31 -10.42
CA GLY A 187 -11.62 -11.83 -10.27
C GLY A 187 -10.68 -12.97 -9.89
N GLY A 188 -11.10 -13.82 -8.95
CA GLY A 188 -10.35 -15.03 -8.59
C GLY A 188 -10.26 -16.09 -9.71
N LEU A 189 -11.28 -16.17 -10.58
CA LEU A 189 -11.32 -17.07 -11.74
C LEU A 189 -10.46 -16.56 -12.90
N TYR A 190 -10.50 -15.27 -13.21
CA TYR A 190 -9.67 -14.67 -14.26
C TYR A 190 -8.21 -14.50 -13.83
N ALA A 191 -7.97 -14.32 -12.52
CA ALA A 191 -6.64 -14.27 -11.92
C ALA A 191 -5.92 -15.62 -11.97
N ASP A 192 -6.63 -16.70 -11.64
CA ASP A 192 -6.08 -18.05 -11.56
C ASP A 192 -7.14 -19.07 -12.03
N PRO A 193 -7.38 -19.15 -13.35
CA PRO A 193 -8.43 -20.02 -13.89
C PRO A 193 -8.14 -21.49 -13.59
N LEU A 194 -6.87 -21.91 -13.61
CA LEU A 194 -6.47 -23.29 -13.37
C LEU A 194 -6.57 -23.69 -11.89
N GLY A 195 -6.22 -22.82 -10.95
CA GLY A 195 -6.44 -23.09 -9.53
C GLY A 195 -7.90 -22.97 -9.13
N ALA A 196 -8.68 -22.08 -9.75
CA ALA A 196 -10.12 -22.02 -9.55
C ALA A 196 -10.81 -23.31 -10.05
N MET A 197 -10.41 -23.84 -11.22
CA MET A 197 -10.92 -25.12 -11.74
C MET A 197 -10.53 -26.32 -10.86
N ARG A 198 -9.34 -26.30 -10.25
CA ARG A 198 -8.92 -27.31 -9.25
C ARG A 198 -9.74 -27.23 -7.97
N ARG A 199 -9.97 -26.03 -7.42
CA ARG A 199 -10.84 -25.82 -6.23
C ARG A 199 -12.29 -26.20 -6.49
N ALA A 200 -12.79 -25.99 -7.71
CA ALA A 200 -14.14 -26.36 -8.11
C ALA A 200 -14.31 -27.87 -8.35
N GLY A 201 -13.27 -28.68 -8.16
CA GLY A 201 -13.31 -30.13 -8.42
C GLY A 201 -13.50 -30.50 -9.89
N ALA A 202 -13.38 -29.53 -10.81
CA ALA A 202 -13.52 -29.75 -12.24
C ALA A 202 -12.32 -30.49 -12.85
N LEU A 203 -11.21 -30.57 -12.11
CA LEU A 203 -9.96 -31.19 -12.54
C LEU A 203 -9.50 -32.38 -11.69
N ASP A 204 -10.17 -32.75 -10.60
CA ASP A 204 -9.76 -33.93 -9.84
C ASP A 204 -10.87 -34.62 -9.04
N THR A 205 -10.89 -35.95 -9.16
CA THR A 205 -11.81 -36.88 -8.52
C THR A 205 -11.41 -37.18 -7.07
N ARG A 206 -12.30 -36.81 -6.12
CA ARG A 206 -12.50 -37.30 -4.72
C ARG A 206 -11.31 -37.28 -3.74
N LEU A 207 -11.52 -36.64 -2.58
CA LEU A 207 -11.60 -37.23 -1.21
C LEU A 207 -11.95 -36.12 -0.17
N PRO A 208 -12.48 -36.44 1.04
CA PRO A 208 -13.57 -35.70 1.71
C PRO A 208 -13.17 -34.63 2.75
N ASP A 209 -14.18 -33.80 3.07
CA ASP A 209 -14.16 -32.55 3.86
C ASP A 209 -13.77 -32.66 5.35
N THR A 210 -13.14 -31.61 5.87
CA THR A 210 -13.02 -31.32 7.32
C THR A 210 -13.50 -29.90 7.67
N GLU A 211 -14.13 -29.79 8.84
CA GLU A 211 -14.90 -28.66 9.40
C GLU A 211 -14.12 -27.37 9.76
N PRO A 212 -14.80 -26.22 9.98
CA PRO A 212 -14.14 -24.91 10.08
C PRO A 212 -13.54 -24.60 11.47
N GLY A 213 -12.29 -24.12 11.47
CA GLY A 213 -11.49 -23.76 12.65
C GLY A 213 -11.49 -22.26 13.06
N PRO A 214 -10.77 -21.91 14.16
CA PRO A 214 -10.98 -20.71 14.98
C PRO A 214 -10.22 -19.44 14.53
N SER A 215 -10.32 -18.36 15.32
CA SER A 215 -9.92 -16.98 15.00
C SER A 215 -8.43 -16.75 14.61
N PRO A 216 -8.12 -15.66 13.86
CA PRO A 216 -6.86 -15.49 13.13
C PRO A 216 -5.57 -15.43 13.97
N SER A 217 -5.62 -14.94 15.22
CA SER A 217 -4.43 -14.78 16.07
C SER A 217 -3.95 -16.12 16.67
N ALA A 218 -4.89 -17.01 17.02
CA ALA A 218 -4.57 -18.37 17.45
C ALA A 218 -4.15 -19.27 16.29
N ALA A 219 -4.72 -19.03 15.10
CA ALA A 219 -4.34 -19.71 13.86
C ALA A 219 -2.89 -19.40 13.46
N TYR A 220 -2.45 -18.13 13.59
CA TYR A 220 -1.06 -17.74 13.36
C TYR A 220 -0.10 -18.48 14.30
N ALA A 221 -0.32 -18.43 15.61
CA ALA A 221 0.54 -19.09 16.59
C ALA A 221 0.58 -20.63 16.43
N ARG A 222 -0.55 -21.24 16.07
CA ARG A 222 -0.65 -22.69 15.81
C ARG A 222 -0.03 -23.11 14.48
N ALA A 223 -0.22 -22.33 13.42
CA ALA A 223 0.42 -22.59 12.12
C ALA A 223 1.95 -22.45 12.24
N TRP A 224 2.43 -21.46 12.99
CA TRP A 224 3.86 -21.29 13.29
C TRP A 224 4.41 -22.38 14.22
N ALA A 225 3.66 -22.79 15.24
CA ALA A 225 4.06 -23.93 16.08
C ALA A 225 4.06 -25.25 15.28
N TRP A 226 3.11 -25.44 14.37
CA TRP A 226 3.05 -26.61 13.49
C TRP A 226 4.18 -26.62 12.46
N LEU A 227 4.49 -25.49 11.81
CA LEU A 227 5.62 -25.38 10.88
C LEU A 227 6.97 -25.61 11.58
N ARG A 228 7.13 -25.10 12.81
CA ARG A 228 8.30 -25.40 13.65
C ARG A 228 8.37 -26.88 14.01
N ASN A 229 7.29 -27.45 14.54
CA ASN A 229 7.28 -28.85 14.98
C ASN A 229 7.34 -29.86 13.83
N ALA A 230 6.88 -29.50 12.63
CA ALA A 230 7.06 -30.32 11.43
C ALA A 230 8.52 -30.31 10.92
N CYS A 231 9.33 -29.33 11.35
CA CYS A 231 10.77 -29.26 11.09
C CYS A 231 11.62 -29.94 12.19
N CYS A 232 11.07 -30.15 13.40
CA CYS A 232 11.77 -30.83 14.50
C CYS A 232 11.88 -32.34 14.24
N LYS A 233 12.89 -32.76 13.47
CA LYS A 233 13.59 -34.01 13.78
C LYS A 233 14.66 -33.68 14.82
N ASP A 234 14.36 -34.04 16.07
CA ASP A 234 15.32 -34.22 17.17
C ASP A 234 15.98 -32.92 17.72
N ASP A 235 15.49 -32.43 18.88
CA ASP A 235 16.04 -31.28 19.64
C ASP A 235 17.44 -31.56 20.27
N SER A 236 18.07 -32.70 19.94
CA SER A 236 19.38 -33.08 20.47
C SER A 236 20.57 -32.57 19.66
N VAL A 237 20.35 -31.93 18.51
CA VAL A 237 21.44 -31.36 17.69
C VAL A 237 21.42 -29.84 17.70
N ARG A 238 21.90 -29.24 18.81
CA ARG A 238 22.45 -27.87 18.72
C ARG A 238 23.59 -27.93 17.71
N HIS A 239 23.38 -27.39 16.51
CA HIS A 239 24.44 -27.20 15.52
C HIS A 239 25.39 -26.11 16.04
N SER A 240 26.29 -26.49 16.95
CA SER A 240 27.44 -25.66 17.35
C SER A 240 28.49 -25.55 16.25
N ASP A 241 28.31 -26.28 15.15
CA ASP A 241 29.09 -26.14 13.93
C ASP A 241 28.13 -25.81 12.79
N SER A 242 28.01 -24.50 12.46
CA SER A 242 27.57 -24.10 11.13
C SER A 242 28.39 -24.90 10.10
N PRO A 243 27.80 -25.44 9.02
CA PRO A 243 28.58 -26.07 7.98
C PRO A 243 29.57 -25.02 7.48
N ARG A 244 30.85 -25.17 7.86
CA ARG A 244 31.93 -24.41 7.24
C ARG A 244 31.85 -24.80 5.78
N LEU A 245 31.53 -23.84 4.92
CA LEU A 245 31.68 -24.00 3.48
C LEU A 245 33.09 -24.57 3.27
N GLY A 246 33.15 -25.85 2.91
CA GLY A 246 34.40 -26.55 2.72
C GLY A 246 35.03 -25.99 1.47
N GLY A 247 36.07 -25.16 1.64
CA GLY A 247 36.86 -24.63 0.55
C GLY A 247 36.38 -23.29 -0.01
N ASP A 248 37.34 -22.59 -0.58
CA ASP A 248 37.35 -21.27 -1.23
C ASP A 248 36.43 -21.21 -2.46
N VAL A 249 35.14 -21.49 -2.30
CA VAL A 249 34.16 -21.51 -3.40
C VAL A 249 33.13 -20.42 -3.15
N ASP A 250 33.18 -19.38 -3.99
CA ASP A 250 32.16 -18.34 -4.03
C ASP A 250 30.76 -18.96 -4.26
N PRO A 251 29.71 -18.46 -3.58
CA PRO A 251 28.35 -18.96 -3.79
C PRO A 251 27.96 -18.79 -5.24
N ARG A 252 27.39 -19.82 -5.87
CA ARG A 252 26.96 -19.78 -7.27
C ARG A 252 25.56 -19.22 -7.39
N ARG A 253 24.68 -19.50 -6.41
CA ARG A 253 23.28 -19.08 -6.45
C ARG A 253 22.74 -18.67 -5.08
N VAL A 254 22.11 -17.50 -5.05
CA VAL A 254 21.52 -16.89 -3.85
C VAL A 254 20.00 -16.84 -3.97
N ALA A 255 19.30 -17.36 -2.97
CA ALA A 255 17.88 -17.12 -2.76
C ALA A 255 17.69 -15.83 -1.95
N LEU A 256 17.25 -14.76 -2.60
CA LEU A 256 17.04 -13.47 -1.95
C LEU A 256 15.56 -13.32 -1.57
N LEU A 257 15.25 -13.00 -0.32
CA LEU A 257 13.87 -12.87 0.16
C LEU A 257 13.50 -11.41 0.44
N ALA A 258 12.42 -10.94 -0.21
CA ALA A 258 11.89 -9.58 -0.08
C ALA A 258 10.35 -9.61 -0.04
N VAL A 259 9.77 -10.05 1.08
CA VAL A 259 8.31 -10.22 1.25
C VAL A 259 7.56 -8.90 1.31
N HIS A 260 8.16 -7.91 1.96
CA HIS A 260 7.49 -6.66 2.33
C HIS A 260 7.00 -5.88 1.11
N THR A 261 7.76 -5.89 0.03
CA THR A 261 7.44 -5.17 -1.21
C THR A 261 8.31 -5.68 -2.36
N SER A 262 7.79 -5.69 -3.58
CA SER A 262 8.51 -6.16 -4.76
C SER A 262 9.69 -5.25 -5.10
N PRO A 263 10.90 -5.77 -5.35
CA PRO A 263 12.04 -4.96 -5.79
C PRO A 263 11.80 -4.29 -7.15
N LEU A 264 10.80 -4.76 -7.91
CA LEU A 264 10.41 -4.18 -9.20
C LEU A 264 9.36 -3.05 -9.07
N ALA A 265 8.84 -2.81 -7.85
CA ALA A 265 7.90 -1.73 -7.61
C ALA A 265 8.59 -0.36 -7.72
N GLN A 266 7.90 0.61 -8.32
CA GLN A 266 8.42 1.96 -8.51
C GLN A 266 8.70 2.65 -7.15
N PRO A 267 9.95 3.06 -6.87
CA PRO A 267 10.27 3.77 -5.64
C PRO A 267 9.45 5.05 -5.48
N GLY A 268 8.94 5.30 -4.27
CA GLY A 268 8.08 6.43 -3.97
C GLY A 268 6.58 6.14 -4.05
N THR A 269 6.19 4.92 -4.45
CA THR A 269 4.80 4.45 -4.43
C THR A 269 4.58 3.43 -3.31
N GLY A 270 3.55 3.64 -2.48
CA GLY A 270 3.26 2.76 -1.33
C GLY A 270 4.46 2.55 -0.38
N ASP A 271 4.74 1.28 -0.06
CA ASP A 271 5.90 0.89 0.75
C ASP A 271 7.21 0.75 -0.07
N ALA A 272 7.15 0.88 -1.41
CA ALA A 272 8.34 0.81 -2.24
C ALA A 272 9.24 2.04 -2.03
N GLY A 273 10.48 1.80 -1.63
CA GLY A 273 11.43 2.85 -1.27
C GLY A 273 12.87 2.43 -1.49
N GLY A 274 13.78 2.97 -0.66
CA GLY A 274 15.21 2.72 -0.78
C GLY A 274 15.60 1.25 -0.67
N MET A 275 14.86 0.46 0.12
CA MET A 275 15.07 -0.99 0.25
C MET A 275 14.88 -1.73 -1.09
N ASN A 276 13.87 -1.37 -1.87
CA ASN A 276 13.57 -2.01 -3.16
C ASN A 276 14.72 -1.78 -4.14
N VAL A 277 15.21 -0.53 -4.20
CA VAL A 277 16.37 -0.16 -5.01
C VAL A 277 17.61 -0.92 -4.54
N TYR A 278 17.85 -0.97 -3.23
CA TYR A 278 18.97 -1.69 -2.63
C TYR A 278 18.97 -3.17 -3.03
N VAL A 279 17.83 -3.85 -2.85
CA VAL A 279 17.69 -5.29 -3.16
C VAL A 279 17.95 -5.55 -4.64
N LEU A 280 17.32 -4.77 -5.52
CA LEU A 280 17.46 -4.94 -6.96
C LEU A 280 18.90 -4.69 -7.42
N GLN A 281 19.52 -3.60 -6.96
CA GLN A 281 20.89 -3.25 -7.33
C GLN A 281 21.90 -4.26 -6.79
N SER A 282 21.70 -4.76 -5.57
CA SER A 282 22.52 -5.83 -4.99
C SER A 282 22.45 -7.09 -5.84
N ALA A 283 21.25 -7.53 -6.24
CA ALA A 283 21.07 -8.70 -7.08
C ALA A 283 21.75 -8.55 -8.46
N LEU A 284 21.60 -7.38 -9.10
CA LEU A 284 22.26 -7.09 -10.37
C LEU A 284 23.79 -7.12 -10.26
N HIS A 285 24.35 -6.61 -9.17
CA HIS A 285 25.80 -6.58 -8.98
C HIS A 285 26.39 -7.94 -8.59
N LEU A 286 25.62 -8.77 -7.87
CA LEU A 286 25.95 -10.18 -7.64
C LEU A 286 25.98 -10.96 -8.97
N ALA A 287 24.96 -10.79 -9.81
CA ALA A 287 24.93 -11.43 -11.14
C ALA A 287 26.08 -11.02 -12.05
N ARG A 288 26.50 -9.74 -12.01
CA ARG A 288 27.71 -9.28 -12.73
C ARG A 288 29.01 -9.93 -12.26
N ARG A 289 29.03 -10.46 -11.03
CA ARG A 289 30.15 -11.25 -10.48
C ARG A 289 30.03 -12.75 -10.77
N GLY A 290 29.00 -13.17 -11.51
CA GLY A 290 28.76 -14.58 -11.84
C GLY A 290 27.91 -15.33 -10.81
N ILE A 291 27.32 -14.62 -9.85
CA ILE A 291 26.46 -15.19 -8.80
C ILE A 291 25.00 -15.04 -9.22
N GLU A 292 24.32 -16.14 -9.50
CA GLU A 292 22.90 -16.12 -9.87
C GLU A 292 22.04 -15.74 -8.66
N VAL A 293 21.02 -14.91 -8.87
CA VAL A 293 20.12 -14.45 -7.81
C VAL A 293 18.67 -14.71 -8.20
N GLU A 294 17.97 -15.44 -7.36
CA GLU A 294 16.51 -15.59 -7.45
C GLU A 294 15.86 -14.85 -6.29
N ILE A 295 15.18 -13.76 -6.61
CA ILE A 295 14.48 -12.92 -5.64
C ILE A 295 13.05 -13.42 -5.47
N PHE A 296 12.68 -13.81 -4.26
CA PHE A 296 11.33 -14.15 -3.89
C PHE A 296 10.63 -12.94 -3.29
N THR A 297 9.51 -12.55 -3.89
CA THR A 297 8.66 -11.47 -3.38
C THR A 297 7.20 -11.86 -3.47
N ARG A 298 6.35 -11.19 -2.68
CA ARG A 298 4.92 -11.48 -2.66
C ARG A 298 4.28 -10.94 -3.94
N ALA A 299 3.46 -11.74 -4.60
CA ALA A 299 2.63 -11.27 -5.70
C ALA A 299 1.60 -10.26 -5.17
N THR A 300 1.53 -9.08 -5.80
CA THR A 300 0.62 -8.00 -5.40
C THR A 300 -0.52 -7.78 -6.38
N ALA A 301 -0.44 -8.38 -7.56
CA ALA A 301 -1.51 -8.46 -8.53
C ALA A 301 -1.57 -9.86 -9.12
N SER A 302 -2.76 -10.30 -9.50
CA SER A 302 -2.92 -11.55 -10.26
C SER A 302 -2.28 -11.51 -11.64
N THR A 303 -2.09 -10.32 -12.18
CA THR A 303 -1.41 -10.09 -13.45
C THR A 303 0.10 -10.10 -13.32
N ASP A 304 0.64 -10.16 -12.10
CA ASP A 304 2.09 -10.26 -11.91
C ASP A 304 2.54 -11.62 -12.49
N PRO A 305 3.48 -11.63 -13.46
CA PRO A 305 4.00 -12.88 -13.99
C PRO A 305 4.66 -13.68 -12.85
N PRO A 306 4.44 -15.01 -12.76
CA PRO A 306 4.99 -15.82 -11.67
C PRO A 306 6.52 -15.73 -11.56
N VAL A 307 7.20 -15.54 -12.69
CA VAL A 307 8.65 -15.34 -12.77
C VAL A 307 8.95 -14.24 -13.79
N VAL A 308 9.87 -13.35 -13.45
CA VAL A 308 10.41 -12.28 -14.30
C VAL A 308 11.92 -12.45 -14.41
N GLN A 309 12.44 -12.57 -15.62
CA GLN A 309 13.87 -12.39 -15.87
C GLN A 309 14.17 -10.89 -15.94
N VAL A 310 14.88 -10.38 -14.93
CA VAL A 310 15.22 -8.95 -14.85
C VAL A 310 16.47 -8.64 -15.67
N ALA A 311 17.48 -9.49 -15.52
CA ALA A 311 18.77 -9.42 -16.23
C ALA A 311 19.36 -10.83 -16.28
N PRO A 312 20.36 -11.12 -17.12
CA PRO A 312 21.09 -12.39 -17.07
C PRO A 312 21.54 -12.69 -15.63
N GLY A 313 21.19 -13.88 -15.12
CA GLY A 313 21.50 -14.28 -13.74
C GLY A 313 20.59 -13.68 -12.65
N VAL A 314 19.60 -12.84 -12.97
CA VAL A 314 18.65 -12.28 -11.99
C VAL A 314 17.20 -12.61 -12.34
N LEU A 315 16.57 -13.38 -11.46
CA LEU A 315 15.16 -13.77 -11.54
C LEU A 315 14.39 -13.14 -10.39
N VAL A 316 13.14 -12.72 -10.63
CA VAL A 316 12.18 -12.36 -9.59
C VAL A 316 11.00 -13.32 -9.67
N ARG A 317 10.73 -14.05 -8.59
CA ARG A 317 9.58 -14.92 -8.44
C ARG A 317 8.51 -14.25 -7.61
N ASN A 318 7.35 -14.04 -8.21
CA ASN A 318 6.16 -13.52 -7.54
C ASN A 318 5.39 -14.68 -6.90
N VAL A 319 5.55 -14.83 -5.58
CA VAL A 319 4.91 -15.88 -4.79
C VAL A 319 3.51 -15.44 -4.38
N VAL A 320 2.51 -16.21 -4.79
CA VAL A 320 1.12 -16.00 -4.36
C VAL A 320 0.98 -16.37 -2.89
N ALA A 321 0.85 -15.35 -2.04
CA ALA A 321 0.64 -15.49 -0.61
C ALA A 321 -0.36 -14.45 -0.12
N GLY A 322 -1.54 -14.93 0.28
CA GLY A 322 -2.67 -14.09 0.66
C GLY A 322 -3.39 -13.43 -0.51
N PRO A 323 -4.35 -12.55 -0.23
CA PRO A 323 -4.98 -11.72 -1.25
C PRO A 323 -3.95 -10.82 -1.94
N PHE A 324 -4.10 -10.60 -3.26
CA PHE A 324 -3.18 -9.76 -4.03
C PHE A 324 -3.15 -8.31 -3.51
N GLU A 325 -4.32 -7.76 -3.20
CA GLU A 325 -4.50 -6.37 -2.77
C GLU A 325 -5.10 -6.29 -1.36
N GLY A 326 -5.11 -5.09 -0.76
CA GLY A 326 -5.79 -4.82 0.51
C GLY A 326 -5.04 -5.29 1.76
N LEU A 327 -3.75 -5.56 1.64
CA LEU A 327 -2.87 -5.82 2.78
C LEU A 327 -1.92 -4.65 2.95
N ASP A 328 -1.92 -4.05 4.14
CA ASP A 328 -0.85 -3.15 4.52
C ASP A 328 0.34 -3.94 5.11
N LYS A 329 1.43 -3.23 5.44
CA LYS A 329 2.64 -3.84 6.02
C LYS A 329 2.41 -4.54 7.35
N TYR A 330 1.38 -4.16 8.11
CA TYR A 330 1.02 -4.76 9.40
C TYR A 330 0.15 -6.00 9.22
N ASP A 331 -0.51 -6.16 8.06
CA ASP A 331 -1.23 -7.39 7.69
C ASP A 331 -0.31 -8.48 7.14
N LEU A 332 0.81 -8.11 6.51
CA LEU A 332 1.76 -9.06 5.90
C LEU A 332 2.26 -10.19 6.81
N PRO A 333 2.46 -10.03 8.13
CA PRO A 333 2.79 -11.15 9.02
C PRO A 333 1.83 -12.33 8.84
N THR A 334 0.53 -12.08 8.64
CA THR A 334 -0.48 -13.14 8.49
C THR A 334 -0.27 -14.01 7.25
N GLN A 335 0.55 -13.57 6.29
CA GLN A 335 0.78 -14.26 5.01
C GLN A 335 2.12 -15.02 4.97
N LEU A 336 2.93 -14.95 6.01
CA LEU A 336 4.28 -15.55 6.01
C LEU A 336 4.26 -17.06 5.79
N CYS A 337 3.27 -17.79 6.32
CA CYS A 337 3.16 -19.24 6.11
C CYS A 337 2.93 -19.60 4.64
N ALA A 338 2.01 -18.90 3.97
CA ALA A 338 1.73 -19.11 2.55
C ALA A 338 2.93 -18.74 1.68
N PHE A 339 3.60 -17.64 2.03
CA PHE A 339 4.80 -17.20 1.36
C PHE A 339 5.96 -18.20 1.51
N ALA A 340 6.23 -18.66 2.73
CA ALA A 340 7.25 -19.67 3.02
C ALA A 340 6.99 -20.97 2.25
N ALA A 341 5.74 -21.44 2.19
CA ALA A 341 5.38 -22.61 1.40
C ALA A 341 5.68 -22.44 -0.10
N GLY A 342 5.50 -21.23 -0.64
CA GLY A 342 5.85 -20.91 -2.02
C GLY A 342 7.36 -20.86 -2.27
N VAL A 343 8.13 -20.28 -1.34
CA VAL A 343 9.60 -20.26 -1.37
C VAL A 343 10.16 -21.68 -1.34
N LEU A 344 9.77 -22.50 -0.36
CA LEU A 344 10.24 -23.88 -0.21
C LEU A 344 9.89 -24.77 -1.41
N ARG A 345 8.75 -24.52 -2.05
CA ARG A 345 8.33 -25.25 -3.27
C ARG A 345 9.26 -24.98 -4.45
N ALA A 346 9.88 -23.80 -4.53
CA ALA A 346 10.76 -23.48 -5.64
C ALA A 346 12.03 -24.34 -5.63
N GLU A 347 12.68 -24.54 -4.48
CA GLU A 347 13.82 -25.45 -4.36
C GLU A 347 13.42 -26.90 -4.62
N ALA A 348 12.23 -27.31 -4.19
CA ALA A 348 11.72 -28.67 -4.41
C ALA A 348 11.53 -29.05 -5.90
N ALA A 349 11.60 -28.09 -6.82
CA ALA A 349 11.60 -28.34 -8.27
C ALA A 349 13.01 -28.63 -8.83
N HIS A 350 14.04 -28.62 -7.98
CA HIS A 350 15.44 -28.80 -8.33
C HIS A 350 16.09 -29.86 -7.42
N GLU A 351 17.31 -30.28 -7.79
CA GLU A 351 18.12 -31.13 -6.92
C GLU A 351 18.55 -30.38 -5.64
N PRO A 352 18.69 -31.08 -4.51
CA PRO A 352 19.19 -30.47 -3.27
C PRO A 352 20.50 -29.71 -3.48
N GLY A 353 20.64 -28.56 -2.81
CA GLY A 353 21.80 -27.67 -2.98
C GLY A 353 21.69 -26.75 -4.20
N TYR A 354 20.46 -26.52 -4.71
CA TYR A 354 20.22 -25.56 -5.78
C TYR A 354 20.54 -24.11 -5.37
N TYR A 355 20.25 -23.75 -4.12
CA TYR A 355 20.69 -22.49 -3.52
C TYR A 355 21.87 -22.76 -2.61
N ASP A 356 22.87 -21.87 -2.60
CA ASP A 356 24.01 -21.96 -1.70
C ASP A 356 23.82 -21.08 -0.45
N ILE A 357 23.02 -20.00 -0.55
CA ILE A 357 22.78 -19.01 0.52
C ILE A 357 21.34 -18.49 0.44
N VAL A 358 20.73 -18.23 1.60
CA VAL A 358 19.51 -17.42 1.74
C VAL A 358 19.90 -16.02 2.21
N HIS A 359 19.57 -14.99 1.43
CA HIS A 359 19.76 -13.59 1.83
C HIS A 359 18.41 -12.91 2.05
N SER A 360 18.05 -12.65 3.29
CA SER A 360 16.76 -12.05 3.64
C SER A 360 16.87 -10.56 3.93
N HIS A 361 15.89 -9.79 3.44
CA HIS A 361 15.79 -8.35 3.66
C HIS A 361 14.52 -7.98 4.39
N TYR A 362 14.65 -7.26 5.51
CA TYR A 362 13.57 -6.90 6.44
C TYR A 362 13.03 -8.08 7.25
N TRP A 363 12.50 -7.81 8.45
CA TRP A 363 12.18 -8.83 9.47
C TRP A 363 11.20 -9.91 8.98
N LEU A 364 10.20 -9.54 8.17
CA LEU A 364 9.25 -10.49 7.57
C LEU A 364 9.96 -11.54 6.72
N SER A 365 10.89 -11.10 5.87
CA SER A 365 11.67 -11.99 5.03
C SER A 365 12.69 -12.77 5.85
N GLY A 366 13.20 -12.20 6.95
CA GLY A 366 14.07 -12.89 7.89
C GLY A 366 13.40 -14.11 8.52
N GLN A 367 12.14 -13.97 8.93
CA GLN A 367 11.34 -15.08 9.50
C GLN A 367 11.16 -16.23 8.49
N VAL A 368 10.94 -15.91 7.22
CA VAL A 368 10.87 -16.91 6.14
C VAL A 368 12.26 -17.48 5.83
N GLY A 369 13.28 -16.62 5.85
CA GLY A 369 14.66 -16.99 5.59
C GLY A 369 15.22 -17.97 6.60
N TRP A 370 14.84 -17.84 7.87
CA TRP A 370 15.14 -18.81 8.91
C TRP A 370 14.56 -20.20 8.59
N LEU A 371 13.28 -20.27 8.21
CA LEU A 371 12.68 -21.54 7.79
C LEU A 371 13.36 -22.15 6.55
N ALA A 372 13.71 -21.32 5.58
CA ALA A 372 14.39 -21.75 4.37
C ALA A 372 15.82 -22.25 4.65
N ARG A 373 16.57 -21.56 5.51
CA ARG A 373 17.90 -21.95 6.01
C ARG A 373 17.86 -23.34 6.62
N ASP A 374 16.95 -23.59 7.56
CA ASP A 374 16.85 -24.88 8.23
C ASP A 374 16.44 -26.00 7.26
N ARG A 375 15.50 -25.72 6.35
CA ARG A 375 15.00 -26.72 5.40
C ARG A 375 15.97 -27.04 4.26
N TRP A 376 16.74 -26.06 3.81
CA TRP A 376 17.70 -26.21 2.71
C TRP A 376 19.11 -26.51 3.22
N ALA A 377 19.35 -26.40 4.53
CA ALA A 377 20.64 -26.59 5.18
C ALA A 377 21.75 -25.66 4.61
N VAL A 378 21.40 -24.40 4.38
CA VAL A 378 22.29 -23.36 3.84
C VAL A 378 22.35 -22.15 4.77
N PRO A 379 23.44 -21.34 4.74
CA PRO A 379 23.54 -20.17 5.61
C PRO A 379 22.46 -19.09 5.37
N LEU A 380 22.01 -18.46 6.45
CA LEU A 380 21.15 -17.28 6.44
C LEU A 380 21.98 -16.01 6.62
N VAL A 381 22.00 -15.17 5.58
CA VAL A 381 22.45 -13.79 5.65
C VAL A 381 21.23 -12.89 5.80
N HIS A 382 21.25 -11.97 6.76
CA HIS A 382 20.12 -11.07 7.00
C HIS A 382 20.52 -9.59 6.97
N THR A 383 19.73 -8.77 6.28
CA THR A 383 19.84 -7.30 6.31
C THR A 383 18.53 -6.69 6.83
N ALA A 384 18.59 -6.06 7.99
CA ALA A 384 17.39 -5.58 8.68
C ALA A 384 16.72 -4.36 8.00
N HIS A 385 17.52 -3.46 7.41
CA HIS A 385 17.14 -2.14 6.85
C HIS A 385 16.58 -1.13 7.85
N THR A 386 15.69 -1.56 8.76
CA THR A 386 15.19 -0.73 9.87
C THR A 386 14.88 -1.63 11.07
N LEU A 387 15.03 -1.09 12.28
CA LEU A 387 14.71 -1.80 13.53
C LEU A 387 13.58 -1.09 14.27
N ALA A 388 12.60 -1.83 14.75
CA ALA A 388 11.45 -1.29 15.47
C ALA A 388 11.87 -0.56 16.75
N VAL A 389 12.83 -1.10 17.50
CA VAL A 389 13.30 -0.49 18.75
C VAL A 389 13.91 0.88 18.50
N VAL A 390 14.73 1.02 17.46
CA VAL A 390 15.35 2.30 17.06
C VAL A 390 14.28 3.30 16.62
N LYS A 391 13.29 2.85 15.85
CA LYS A 391 12.16 3.69 15.43
C LYS A 391 11.31 4.16 16.62
N ASN A 392 11.06 3.29 17.58
CA ASN A 392 10.28 3.60 18.78
C ASN A 392 11.02 4.57 19.69
N ALA A 393 12.36 4.48 19.78
CA ALA A 393 13.18 5.43 20.52
C ALA A 393 13.18 6.85 19.91
N ALA A 394 12.98 6.95 18.59
CA ALA A 394 12.93 8.20 17.84
C ALA A 394 11.50 8.60 17.41
N LEU A 395 10.47 8.11 18.11
CA LEU A 395 9.07 8.32 17.74
C LEU A 395 8.70 9.82 17.79
N ALA A 396 8.16 10.33 16.69
CA ALA A 396 7.70 11.72 16.62
C ALA A 396 6.34 11.88 17.33
N ALA A 397 6.05 13.09 17.79
CA ALA A 397 4.74 13.39 18.39
C ALA A 397 3.62 13.15 17.37
N GLY A 398 2.65 12.31 17.75
CA GLY A 398 1.53 11.91 16.89
C GLY A 398 1.75 10.66 16.04
N ASP A 399 2.96 10.10 16.03
CA ASP A 399 3.21 8.80 15.38
C ASP A 399 2.86 7.63 16.32
N ALA A 400 2.48 6.49 15.72
CA ALA A 400 2.22 5.26 16.45
C ALA A 400 3.51 4.42 16.59
N PRO A 401 3.76 3.78 17.74
CA PRO A 401 4.90 2.89 17.91
C PRO A 401 4.77 1.66 17.01
N GLU A 402 5.92 1.11 16.61
CA GLU A 402 6.00 -0.17 15.93
C GLU A 402 5.49 -1.30 16.83
N PRO A 403 4.76 -2.29 16.28
CA PRO A 403 4.04 -3.28 17.06
C PRO A 403 4.99 -4.24 17.79
N PRO A 404 4.61 -4.75 18.99
CA PRO A 404 5.43 -5.71 19.74
C PRO A 404 5.78 -6.98 18.95
N LEU A 405 4.87 -7.46 18.10
CA LEU A 405 5.11 -8.61 17.24
C LEU A 405 6.35 -8.43 16.36
N ARG A 406 6.57 -7.22 15.83
CA ARG A 406 7.73 -6.91 15.00
C ARG A 406 9.02 -6.96 15.81
N MET A 407 9.05 -6.40 17.03
CA MET A 407 10.24 -6.43 17.88
C MET A 407 10.66 -7.87 18.22
N VAL A 408 9.69 -8.73 18.55
CA VAL A 408 9.94 -10.15 18.78
C VAL A 408 10.47 -10.84 17.51
N GLY A 409 9.84 -10.56 16.36
CA GLY A 409 10.26 -11.13 15.08
C GLY A 409 11.65 -10.68 14.64
N GLU A 410 12.02 -9.42 14.87
CA GLU A 410 13.37 -8.90 14.62
C GLU A 410 14.40 -9.59 15.52
N GLN A 411 14.13 -9.72 16.81
CA GLN A 411 15.05 -10.40 17.73
C GLN A 411 15.31 -11.85 17.33
N GLN A 412 14.25 -12.61 17.00
CA GLN A 412 14.37 -13.98 16.54
C GLN A 412 15.25 -14.11 15.29
N VAL A 413 15.13 -13.18 14.34
CA VAL A 413 15.97 -13.20 13.13
C VAL A 413 17.42 -12.87 13.46
N VAL A 414 17.67 -11.94 14.38
CA VAL A 414 19.03 -11.61 14.84
C VAL A 414 19.70 -12.81 15.51
N ASP A 415 18.95 -13.55 16.34
CA ASP A 415 19.46 -14.71 17.06
C ASP A 415 19.81 -15.87 16.11
N GLU A 416 19.03 -16.04 15.05
CA GLU A 416 19.12 -17.19 14.13
C GLU A 416 19.97 -16.95 12.88
N ALA A 417 20.23 -15.71 12.49
CA ALA A 417 21.05 -15.40 11.32
C ALA A 417 22.51 -15.85 11.51
N ASP A 418 23.08 -16.48 10.47
CA ASP A 418 24.50 -16.86 10.46
C ASP A 418 25.39 -15.63 10.23
N ARG A 419 24.90 -14.65 9.45
CA ARG A 419 25.52 -13.34 9.26
C ARG A 419 24.47 -12.22 9.19
N LEU A 420 24.83 -11.07 9.76
CA LEU A 420 24.03 -9.85 9.79
C LEU A 420 24.77 -8.76 9.00
N ILE A 421 24.14 -8.23 7.97
CA ILE A 421 24.68 -7.11 7.19
C ILE A 421 23.96 -5.83 7.61
N VAL A 422 24.75 -4.80 7.90
CA VAL A 422 24.27 -3.43 8.20
C VAL A 422 24.96 -2.41 7.31
N ASN A 423 24.33 -1.24 7.14
CA ASN A 423 24.79 -0.22 6.21
C ASN A 423 25.76 0.79 6.83
N THR A 424 25.78 0.87 8.16
CA THR A 424 26.58 1.84 8.91
C THR A 424 27.11 1.23 10.20
N GLU A 425 28.19 1.82 10.73
CA GLU A 425 28.73 1.46 12.05
C GLU A 425 27.70 1.72 13.17
N ASP A 426 26.89 2.77 13.04
CA ASP A 426 25.84 3.07 14.01
C ASP A 426 24.78 1.96 14.05
N GLU A 427 24.39 1.42 12.89
CA GLU A 427 23.48 0.27 12.82
C GLU A 427 24.11 -1.00 13.42
N ALA A 428 25.42 -1.21 13.23
CA ALA A 428 26.14 -2.33 13.86
C ALA A 428 26.08 -2.22 15.38
N GLN A 429 26.41 -1.04 15.92
CA GLN A 429 26.37 -0.78 17.34
C GLN A 429 24.96 -0.90 17.91
N GLN A 430 23.93 -0.50 17.16
CA GLN A 430 22.53 -0.70 17.54
C GLN A 430 22.17 -2.18 17.64
N LEU A 431 22.54 -3.03 16.66
CA LEU A 431 22.31 -4.47 16.75
C LEU A 431 23.01 -5.10 17.95
N ILE A 432 24.27 -4.73 18.20
CA ILE A 432 25.07 -5.28 19.31
C ILE A 432 24.50 -4.84 20.67
N SER A 433 24.18 -3.56 20.83
CA SER A 433 23.77 -3.01 22.13
C SER A 433 22.30 -3.26 22.47
N ILE A 434 21.40 -3.22 21.47
CA ILE A 434 19.95 -3.32 21.66
C ILE A 434 19.48 -4.77 21.50
N HIS A 435 19.94 -5.45 20.44
CA HIS A 435 19.52 -6.80 20.10
C HIS A 435 20.53 -7.87 20.55
N HIS A 436 21.60 -7.46 21.24
CA HIS A 436 22.63 -8.37 21.76
C HIS A 436 23.25 -9.27 20.69
N ALA A 437 23.31 -8.79 19.45
CA ALA A 437 23.94 -9.51 18.35
C ALA A 437 25.42 -9.78 18.66
N ASP A 438 25.90 -10.97 18.33
CA ASP A 438 27.32 -11.33 18.40
C ASP A 438 28.11 -10.46 17.41
N PRO A 439 29.06 -9.62 17.87
CA PRO A 439 29.85 -8.75 16.99
C PRO A 439 30.59 -9.53 15.89
N ALA A 440 30.95 -10.79 16.12
CA ALA A 440 31.63 -11.62 15.12
C ALA A 440 30.73 -12.05 13.94
N ARG A 441 29.41 -11.81 14.05
CA ARG A 441 28.42 -12.11 13.00
C ARG A 441 27.95 -10.87 12.25
N VAL A 442 28.39 -9.67 12.65
CA VAL A 442 27.93 -8.41 12.08
C VAL A 442 28.97 -7.86 11.10
N ASP A 443 28.57 -7.67 9.85
CA ASP A 443 29.39 -7.09 8.79
C ASP A 443 28.80 -5.74 8.34
N VAL A 444 29.64 -4.70 8.31
CA VAL A 444 29.24 -3.38 7.81
C VAL A 444 29.53 -3.30 6.31
N VAL A 445 28.49 -3.16 5.50
CA VAL A 445 28.58 -2.98 4.05
C VAL A 445 27.88 -1.68 3.66
N HIS A 446 28.67 -0.65 3.34
CA HIS A 446 28.10 0.65 2.99
C HIS A 446 27.36 0.60 1.64
N PRO A 447 26.13 1.14 1.57
CA PRO A 447 25.37 1.20 0.33
C PRO A 447 26.03 2.16 -0.68
N GLY A 448 25.86 1.84 -1.96
CA GLY A 448 26.27 2.69 -3.08
C GLY A 448 25.09 3.37 -3.77
N VAL A 449 25.40 4.13 -4.82
CA VAL A 449 24.44 4.63 -5.81
C VAL A 449 24.81 4.09 -7.18
N ASP A 450 23.82 3.97 -8.06
CA ASP A 450 24.04 3.59 -9.45
C ASP A 450 24.82 4.69 -10.18
N LEU A 451 26.05 4.41 -10.59
CA LEU A 451 26.94 5.39 -11.21
C LEU A 451 26.60 5.67 -12.68
N ASP A 452 25.78 4.82 -13.32
CA ASP A 452 25.26 5.09 -14.65
C ASP A 452 24.15 6.17 -14.59
N VAL A 453 23.44 6.24 -13.45
CA VAL A 453 22.40 7.24 -13.18
C VAL A 453 22.98 8.48 -12.49
N PHE A 454 23.82 8.29 -11.48
CA PHE A 454 24.39 9.34 -10.64
C PHE A 454 25.87 9.53 -10.95
N SER A 455 26.15 10.46 -11.85
CA SER A 455 27.50 10.92 -12.14
C SER A 455 27.57 12.46 -12.15
N PRO A 456 28.74 13.06 -11.87
CA PRO A 456 28.89 14.51 -11.96
C PRO A 456 28.61 15.02 -13.39
N GLY A 457 27.62 15.89 -13.53
CA GLY A 457 27.23 16.50 -14.83
C GLY A 457 27.42 18.03 -14.89
N ASP A 458 27.06 18.64 -16.02
CA ASP A 458 27.08 20.10 -16.17
C ASP A 458 25.90 20.74 -15.41
N ARG A 459 26.24 21.31 -14.24
CA ARG A 459 25.30 22.02 -13.37
C ARG A 459 24.58 23.18 -14.07
N ARG A 460 25.24 23.91 -14.97
CA ARG A 460 24.66 25.09 -15.62
C ARG A 460 23.63 24.67 -16.66
N ALA A 461 23.96 23.63 -17.45
CA ALA A 461 23.03 23.03 -18.39
C ALA A 461 21.80 22.45 -17.69
N ALA A 462 21.99 21.70 -16.59
CA ALA A 462 20.88 21.14 -15.81
C ALA A 462 19.96 22.24 -15.23
N ARG A 463 20.54 23.32 -14.70
CA ARG A 463 19.77 24.48 -14.20
C ARG A 463 18.96 25.15 -15.31
N ALA A 464 19.57 25.37 -16.48
CA ALA A 464 18.89 25.96 -17.63
C ALA A 464 17.71 25.09 -18.08
N ALA A 465 17.89 23.77 -18.17
CA ALA A 465 16.84 22.83 -18.57
C ALA A 465 15.66 22.79 -17.58
N LEU A 466 15.92 22.99 -16.29
CA LEU A 466 14.89 23.01 -15.23
C LEU A 466 14.32 24.42 -14.96
N GLY A 467 14.72 25.45 -15.70
CA GLY A 467 14.29 26.83 -15.47
C GLY A 467 14.78 27.43 -14.13
N LEU A 468 15.85 26.87 -13.56
CA LEU A 468 16.40 27.32 -12.28
C LEU A 468 17.42 28.44 -12.46
N PRO A 469 17.60 29.35 -11.47
CA PRO A 469 18.59 30.41 -11.54
C PRO A 469 20.01 29.86 -11.77
N LEU A 470 20.69 30.33 -12.82
CA LEU A 470 22.03 29.85 -13.20
C LEU A 470 23.07 30.07 -12.10
N ASP A 471 23.01 31.24 -11.44
CA ASP A 471 23.95 31.65 -10.40
C ASP A 471 23.30 31.74 -9.00
N GLY A 472 22.04 31.32 -8.87
CA GLY A 472 21.33 31.33 -7.60
C GLY A 472 21.66 30.14 -6.69
N GLN A 473 21.34 30.30 -5.40
CA GLN A 473 21.32 29.19 -4.45
C GLN A 473 20.05 28.37 -4.68
N VAL A 474 20.21 27.06 -4.81
CA VAL A 474 19.10 26.12 -4.96
C VAL A 474 19.16 25.18 -3.77
N VAL A 475 18.10 25.17 -2.98
CA VAL A 475 17.90 24.20 -1.89
C VAL A 475 16.94 23.14 -2.41
N ALA A 476 17.36 21.88 -2.34
CA ALA A 476 16.56 20.74 -2.79
C ALA A 476 16.35 19.79 -1.62
N PHE A 477 15.10 19.36 -1.43
CA PHE A 477 14.74 18.23 -0.58
C PHE A 477 14.15 17.15 -1.47
N VAL A 478 14.66 15.93 -1.35
CA VAL A 478 14.17 14.77 -2.09
C VAL A 478 13.90 13.65 -1.09
N GLY A 479 12.62 13.36 -0.87
CA GLY A 479 12.20 12.35 0.10
C GLY A 479 10.68 12.29 0.21
N ARG A 480 10.17 11.23 0.86
CA ARG A 480 8.73 11.09 1.14
C ARG A 480 8.29 12.18 2.12
N ILE A 481 7.09 12.73 1.90
CA ILE A 481 6.46 13.70 2.80
C ILE A 481 5.87 12.93 3.99
N GLN A 482 6.71 12.70 5.00
CA GLN A 482 6.35 12.01 6.24
C GLN A 482 6.87 12.84 7.43
N PRO A 483 6.17 12.88 8.58
CA PRO A 483 6.61 13.67 9.75
C PRO A 483 8.06 13.41 10.15
N LEU A 484 8.48 12.15 10.21
CA LEU A 484 9.87 11.76 10.51
C LEU A 484 10.91 12.27 9.49
N LYS A 485 10.51 12.54 8.24
CA LYS A 485 11.41 13.09 7.21
C LYS A 485 11.52 14.61 7.27
N ALA A 486 10.64 15.24 8.05
CA ALA A 486 10.68 16.64 8.46
C ALA A 486 10.98 17.69 7.35
N PRO A 487 10.31 17.63 6.17
CA PRO A 487 10.51 18.65 5.13
C PRO A 487 10.10 20.06 5.61
N ASP A 488 9.21 20.14 6.60
CA ASP A 488 8.79 21.37 7.28
C ASP A 488 9.95 22.04 8.02
N ILE A 489 10.92 21.28 8.55
CA ILE A 489 12.13 21.84 9.17
C ILE A 489 12.97 22.57 8.12
N VAL A 490 13.11 22.00 6.92
CA VAL A 490 13.85 22.66 5.82
C VAL A 490 13.19 23.99 5.47
N LEU A 491 11.86 24.02 5.35
CA LEU A 491 11.11 25.24 5.07
C LEU A 491 11.28 26.31 6.16
N ARG A 492 11.13 25.92 7.44
CA ARG A 492 11.34 26.84 8.58
C ARG A 492 12.77 27.36 8.64
N ALA A 493 13.77 26.52 8.34
CA ALA A 493 15.16 26.93 8.31
C ALA A 493 15.42 27.96 7.19
N VAL A 494 14.87 27.72 5.99
CA VAL A 494 14.98 28.66 4.86
C VAL A 494 14.31 29.99 5.17
N ALA A 495 13.14 29.99 5.81
CA ALA A 495 12.46 31.22 6.24
C ALA A 495 13.32 32.05 7.20
N LYS A 496 13.91 31.41 8.22
CA LYS A 496 14.83 32.08 9.16
C LYS A 496 16.06 32.66 8.47
N LEU A 497 16.63 31.96 7.48
CA LEU A 497 17.77 32.46 6.71
C LEU A 497 17.42 33.74 5.92
N GLN A 498 16.20 33.84 5.40
CA GLN A 498 15.73 35.05 4.72
C GLN A 498 15.54 36.22 5.70
N GLU A 499 15.00 35.98 6.89
CA GLU A 499 14.83 37.01 7.93
C GLU A 499 16.18 37.55 8.41
N CYS A 500 17.16 36.68 8.64
CA CYS A 500 18.53 37.07 8.99
C CYS A 500 19.23 37.85 7.86
N ALA A 501 19.01 37.47 6.59
CA ALA A 501 19.55 38.20 5.45
C ALA A 501 18.91 39.59 5.28
N SER A 502 17.66 39.76 5.72
CA SER A 502 16.88 41.01 5.61
C SER A 502 17.17 42.01 6.72
N SER A 503 17.70 41.56 7.86
CA SER A 503 17.92 42.36 9.08
C SER A 503 19.36 42.85 9.26
N SER A 504 20.28 42.53 8.34
CA SER A 504 21.67 42.98 8.41
C SER A 504 21.85 44.39 7.78
N PRO A 505 22.39 45.41 8.49
CA PRO A 505 22.51 46.79 7.97
C PRO A 505 23.53 46.97 6.84
N ALA A 506 24.29 45.93 6.49
CA ALA A 506 25.22 45.95 5.38
C ALA A 506 24.56 45.30 4.15
N GLY A 507 24.11 46.14 3.22
CA GLY A 507 23.41 45.71 2.01
C GLY A 507 24.10 44.55 1.28
N ARG A 508 23.29 43.57 0.86
CA ARG A 508 23.59 42.52 -0.13
C ARG A 508 25.00 41.92 -0.06
N ARG A 509 25.49 41.54 1.11
CA ARG A 509 26.42 40.40 1.13
C ARG A 509 25.56 39.15 1.16
N ALA A 510 25.50 38.47 0.02
CA ALA A 510 25.00 37.11 -0.06
C ALA A 510 25.54 36.34 1.15
N VAL A 511 24.67 35.63 1.87
CA VAL A 511 25.09 34.70 2.90
C VAL A 511 26.16 33.82 2.27
N ASP A 512 27.42 34.06 2.65
CA ASP A 512 28.57 33.40 2.04
C ASP A 512 28.56 31.98 2.58
N TRP A 513 27.85 31.10 1.87
CA TRP A 513 27.78 29.70 2.21
C TRP A 513 29.20 29.15 2.13
N PRO A 514 29.77 28.60 3.22
CA PRO A 514 31.16 28.20 3.25
C PRO A 514 31.45 27.25 2.08
N ARG A 515 32.20 27.74 1.09
CA ARG A 515 32.65 26.93 -0.04
C ARG A 515 33.61 25.88 0.52
N ARG A 516 33.12 24.65 0.62
CA ARG A 516 33.85 23.46 1.10
C ARG A 516 34.42 23.61 2.52
N ARG A 517 33.58 23.40 3.54
CA ARG A 517 34.09 22.80 4.78
C ARG A 517 33.97 21.28 4.68
N ASP A 518 35.04 20.60 5.07
CA ASP A 518 35.09 19.16 5.21
C ASP A 518 33.99 18.73 6.20
N TRP A 519 32.95 18.09 5.69
CA TRP A 519 31.77 17.66 6.46
C TRP A 519 32.14 16.61 7.53
N ARG A 520 33.35 16.05 7.46
CA ARG A 520 33.90 15.12 8.45
C ARG A 520 34.19 15.76 9.82
N SER A 521 34.26 17.09 9.92
CA SER A 521 34.59 17.77 11.18
C SER A 521 33.38 18.21 12.01
N TRP A 522 32.15 17.85 11.60
CA TRP A 522 30.95 18.16 12.40
C TRP A 522 30.79 17.09 13.49
N PRO A 523 30.82 17.44 14.79
CA PRO A 523 30.51 16.49 15.84
C PRO A 523 29.05 16.07 15.71
N ALA A 524 28.80 14.77 15.59
CA ALA A 524 27.48 14.18 15.34
C ALA A 524 26.41 14.47 16.42
N ASN A 525 26.79 15.10 17.54
CA ASN A 525 25.92 15.36 18.70
C ASN A 525 25.96 16.81 19.17
N SER A 526 25.48 17.76 18.35
CA SER A 526 25.22 19.13 18.84
C SER A 526 23.89 19.69 18.32
N VAL A 527 22.82 18.94 18.53
CA VAL A 527 21.48 19.56 18.67
C VAL A 527 21.17 19.55 20.17
N SER A 528 21.76 20.49 20.91
CA SER A 528 21.26 20.82 22.24
C SER A 528 19.84 21.37 22.07
N ARG A 529 18.86 20.64 22.59
CA ARG A 529 17.51 21.19 22.80
C ARG A 529 17.63 22.35 23.78
N SER A 530 17.46 23.57 23.28
CA SER A 530 17.04 24.71 24.09
C SER A 530 15.54 24.88 23.86
N GLU A 531 14.75 24.43 24.84
CA GLU A 531 13.52 25.13 25.24
C GLU A 531 13.89 26.31 26.14
#